data_AF-A0A823X7Q5-F1
#
_entry.id   AF-A0A823X7Q5-F1
#
_cell.length_a   1.000
_cell.length_b   1.000
_cell.length_c   1.000
_cell.angle_alpha   90.00
_cell.angle_beta   90.00
_cell.angle_gamma   90.00
#
_symmetry.space_group_name_H-M   'P 1'
#
loop_
_entity.id
_entity.type
_entity.pdbx_description
1 polymer ?
#
loop_
_entity_poly.entity_id
_entity_poly.type
_entity_poly.pdbx_seq_one_letter_code
_entity_poly.pdbx_strand_id
1 'polypeptide(L)'
;DMKHIKEANEKYILMKEVEGEPNIYENALIYDYILNADNPNSQIIQYLVNRGAKFEVHNEGFSGRTPMHFWVMQNNYELLELAIKGGANVDMQTLLDPKSKYNETLLFEAVKEAETYRVTKLLIELGANVNFATPRTPLDDARGSRNKKLLKDAGAMTSNEIRKKYNLPAYDSSHCKIDGKTDFDLLGKYRDECSKLLNDAIKKAKENE
;
A
#
# COMPACT_ATOMS: atom_id res chain seq x y z
N ASP A 1 6.83 -24.24 -21.23
CA ASP A 1 7.88 -23.82 -22.18
C ASP A 1 8.11 -22.32 -22.03
N MET A 2 9.37 -21.90 -21.89
CA MET A 2 9.80 -20.50 -21.70
C MET A 2 9.41 -19.57 -22.86
N LYS A 3 9.24 -20.09 -24.09
CA LYS A 3 8.80 -19.30 -25.25
C LYS A 3 7.37 -18.79 -25.08
N HIS A 4 6.47 -19.66 -24.62
CA HIS A 4 5.06 -19.33 -24.43
C HIS A 4 4.80 -18.36 -23.27
N ILE A 5 5.64 -18.36 -22.23
CA ILE A 5 5.51 -17.43 -21.09
C ILE A 5 5.84 -15.99 -21.51
N LYS A 6 6.85 -15.79 -22.38
CA LYS A 6 7.22 -14.46 -22.86
C LYS A 6 6.12 -13.86 -23.75
N GLU A 7 5.63 -14.64 -24.71
CA GLU A 7 4.51 -14.24 -25.57
C GLU A 7 3.25 -13.97 -24.74
N ALA A 8 3.00 -14.74 -23.67
CA ALA A 8 1.88 -14.51 -22.77
C ALA A 8 2.02 -13.20 -21.97
N ASN A 9 3.19 -12.90 -21.41
CA ASN A 9 3.39 -11.63 -20.68
C ASN A 9 3.21 -10.40 -21.56
N GLU A 10 3.70 -10.42 -22.80
CA GLU A 10 3.55 -9.31 -23.75
C GLU A 10 2.10 -9.20 -24.28
N LYS A 11 1.36 -10.32 -24.35
CA LYS A 11 -0.01 -10.40 -24.87
C LYS A 11 -1.11 -10.16 -23.82
N TYR A 12 -0.86 -10.44 -22.54
CA TYR A 12 -1.87 -10.40 -21.47
C TYR A 12 -1.70 -9.24 -20.47
N ILE A 13 -0.75 -8.32 -20.69
CA ILE A 13 -0.84 -6.97 -20.10
C ILE A 13 -1.94 -6.23 -20.87
N LEU A 14 -3.20 -6.45 -20.50
CA LEU A 14 -4.33 -5.67 -20.97
C LEU A 14 -4.40 -4.38 -20.14
N MET A 15 -3.85 -3.29 -20.67
CA MET A 15 -4.19 -1.94 -20.23
C MET A 15 -5.44 -1.50 -20.99
N LYS A 16 -6.53 -1.22 -20.29
CA LYS A 16 -7.66 -0.49 -20.86
C LYS A 16 -7.66 0.91 -20.25
N GLU A 17 -7.35 1.92 -21.07
CA GLU A 17 -7.61 3.31 -20.69
C GLU A 17 -9.11 3.56 -20.77
N VAL A 18 -9.70 4.05 -19.68
CA VAL A 18 -11.03 4.64 -19.68
C VAL A 18 -10.82 6.15 -19.56
N GLU A 19 -11.43 6.93 -20.45
CA GLU A 19 -11.32 8.40 -20.40
C GLU A 19 -11.68 8.92 -19.00
N GLY A 20 -10.72 9.59 -18.36
CA GLY A 20 -10.92 10.27 -17.07
C GLY A 20 -10.45 9.50 -15.83
N GLU A 21 -10.20 8.19 -15.90
CA GLU A 21 -9.63 7.40 -14.78
C GLU A 21 -8.64 6.34 -15.30
N PRO A 22 -7.36 6.39 -14.90
CA PRO A 22 -6.34 5.55 -15.50
C PRO A 22 -6.24 4.21 -14.77
N ASN A 23 -7.27 3.36 -14.76
CA ASN A 23 -7.16 2.00 -14.21
C ASN A 23 -8.37 1.13 -14.59
N ILE A 24 -8.25 0.13 -15.47
CA ILE A 24 -8.91 -1.20 -15.30
C ILE A 24 -8.05 -2.32 -15.94
N TYR A 25 -7.98 -3.44 -15.19
CA TYR A 25 -7.22 -4.68 -15.34
C TYR A 25 -8.02 -5.80 -16.02
N GLU A 26 -7.36 -6.88 -16.48
CA GLU A 26 -8.05 -8.19 -16.37
C GLU A 26 -7.16 -9.42 -16.13
N ASN A 27 -5.96 -9.60 -16.68
CA ASN A 27 -5.15 -10.80 -16.38
C ASN A 27 -3.65 -10.63 -16.61
N ALA A 28 -2.97 -9.85 -15.77
CA ALA A 28 -1.52 -9.96 -15.73
C ALA A 28 -1.17 -11.40 -15.30
N LEU A 29 -0.38 -12.13 -16.09
CA LEU A 29 -0.01 -13.53 -15.82
C LEU A 29 0.55 -13.72 -14.40
N ILE A 30 1.22 -12.69 -13.88
CA ILE A 30 1.72 -12.63 -12.51
C ILE A 30 0.59 -12.58 -11.48
N TYR A 31 -0.53 -11.91 -11.76
CA TYR A 31 -1.69 -11.82 -10.87
C TYR A 31 -2.36 -13.20 -10.69
N ASP A 32 -2.66 -13.88 -11.79
CA ASP A 32 -3.24 -15.22 -11.79
C ASP A 32 -2.31 -16.23 -11.10
N TYR A 33 -1.01 -16.19 -11.44
CA TYR A 33 -0.02 -17.06 -10.81
C TYR A 33 0.12 -16.80 -9.30
N ILE A 34 0.08 -15.54 -8.85
CA ILE A 34 0.22 -15.23 -7.44
C ILE A 34 -1.03 -15.62 -6.65
N LEU A 35 -2.23 -15.36 -7.18
CA LEU A 35 -3.47 -15.65 -6.45
C LEU A 35 -3.78 -17.14 -6.37
N ASN A 36 -3.51 -17.89 -7.43
CA ASN A 36 -4.00 -19.26 -7.57
C ASN A 36 -2.93 -20.33 -7.34
N ALA A 37 -1.66 -19.96 -7.13
CA ALA A 37 -0.63 -20.94 -6.81
C ALA A 37 -0.64 -21.27 -5.30
N ASP A 38 -0.89 -22.54 -4.96
CA ASP A 38 -0.79 -23.05 -3.58
C ASP A 38 0.65 -23.01 -3.02
N ASN A 39 1.66 -22.84 -3.87
CA ASN A 39 3.06 -22.63 -3.49
C ASN A 39 3.81 -21.90 -4.62
N PRO A 40 3.70 -20.56 -4.72
CA PRO A 40 4.34 -19.79 -5.78
C PRO A 40 5.86 -19.95 -5.72
N ASN A 41 6.44 -20.41 -6.82
CA ASN A 41 7.86 -20.63 -6.97
C ASN A 41 8.58 -19.29 -7.16
N SER A 42 9.50 -18.99 -6.25
CA SER A 42 10.34 -17.78 -6.28
C SER A 42 11.09 -17.58 -7.59
N GLN A 43 11.51 -18.66 -8.27
CA GLN A 43 12.19 -18.59 -9.57
C GLN A 43 11.25 -18.10 -10.68
N ILE A 44 9.97 -18.48 -10.63
CA ILE A 44 8.96 -18.01 -11.59
C ILE A 44 8.70 -16.52 -11.36
N ILE A 45 8.55 -16.10 -10.10
CA ILE A 45 8.38 -14.68 -9.76
C ILE A 45 9.60 -13.87 -10.20
N GLN A 46 10.82 -14.32 -9.89
CA GLN A 46 12.05 -13.63 -10.30
C GLN A 46 12.18 -13.54 -11.83
N TYR A 47 11.80 -14.59 -12.56
CA TYR A 47 11.78 -14.56 -14.02
C TYR A 47 10.79 -13.51 -14.54
N LEU A 48 9.57 -13.47 -14.00
CA LEU A 48 8.54 -12.51 -14.39
C LEU A 48 8.97 -11.06 -14.07
N VAL A 49 9.54 -10.83 -12.89
CA VAL A 49 10.18 -9.56 -12.49
C VAL A 49 11.21 -9.13 -13.54
N ASN A 50 12.15 -10.01 -13.88
CA ASN A 50 13.21 -9.74 -14.86
C ASN A 50 12.67 -9.47 -16.28
N ARG A 51 11.41 -9.82 -16.55
CA ARG A 51 10.70 -9.56 -17.80
C ARG A 51 9.77 -8.34 -17.72
N GLY A 52 9.85 -7.55 -16.65
CA GLY A 52 9.08 -6.31 -16.49
C GLY A 52 7.65 -6.52 -15.99
N ALA A 53 7.37 -7.64 -15.32
CA ALA A 53 6.06 -7.85 -14.70
C ALA A 53 5.72 -6.70 -13.74
N LYS A 54 4.49 -6.22 -13.85
CA LYS A 54 3.98 -5.11 -13.04
C LYS A 54 3.28 -5.67 -11.80
N PHE A 55 3.62 -5.13 -10.63
CA PHE A 55 3.00 -5.46 -9.34
C PHE A 55 1.88 -4.52 -8.95
N GLU A 56 1.72 -3.44 -9.71
CA GLU A 56 0.71 -2.39 -9.51
C GLU A 56 -0.62 -2.82 -10.13
N VAL A 57 -1.06 -4.03 -9.80
CA VAL A 57 -2.28 -4.64 -10.32
C VAL A 57 -3.30 -4.77 -9.20
N HIS A 58 -4.37 -4.00 -9.26
CA HIS A 58 -5.46 -4.03 -8.29
C HIS A 58 -6.59 -4.91 -8.83
N ASN A 59 -7.30 -5.59 -7.93
CA ASN A 59 -8.50 -6.30 -8.29
C ASN A 59 -9.71 -5.70 -7.59
N GLU A 60 -10.66 -5.21 -8.39
CA GLU A 60 -11.90 -4.60 -7.93
C GLU A 60 -12.73 -5.57 -7.06
N GLY A 61 -12.71 -6.87 -7.39
CA GLY A 61 -13.38 -7.93 -6.65
C GLY A 61 -12.77 -8.25 -5.28
N PHE A 62 -11.53 -7.82 -4.99
CA PHE A 62 -10.86 -8.04 -3.70
C PHE A 62 -10.58 -6.74 -2.94
N SER A 63 -11.49 -5.79 -3.04
CA SER A 63 -11.40 -4.49 -2.32
C SER A 63 -10.17 -3.67 -2.76
N GLY A 64 -9.82 -3.73 -4.06
CA GLY A 64 -8.72 -2.95 -4.59
C GLY A 64 -7.34 -3.33 -4.05
N ARG A 65 -7.15 -4.57 -3.58
CA ARG A 65 -5.83 -5.04 -3.15
C ARG A 65 -4.97 -5.48 -4.32
N THR A 66 -3.65 -5.40 -4.16
CA THR A 66 -2.66 -5.97 -5.09
C THR A 66 -2.12 -7.32 -4.59
N PRO A 67 -1.47 -8.13 -5.44
CA PRO A 67 -0.82 -9.38 -5.03
C PRO A 67 0.11 -9.22 -3.82
N MET A 68 0.83 -8.09 -3.74
CA MET A 68 1.72 -7.79 -2.63
C MET A 68 0.97 -7.65 -1.29
N HIS A 69 -0.27 -7.16 -1.29
CA HIS A 69 -1.08 -7.07 -0.07
C HIS A 69 -1.45 -8.47 0.46
N PHE A 70 -1.74 -9.43 -0.42
CA PHE A 70 -2.01 -10.80 0.01
C PHE A 70 -0.78 -11.45 0.65
N TRP A 71 0.42 -11.25 0.09
CA TRP A 71 1.65 -11.70 0.72
C TRP A 71 1.88 -11.08 2.08
N VAL A 72 1.56 -9.79 2.23
CA VAL A 72 1.61 -9.11 3.53
C VAL A 72 0.67 -9.79 4.53
N MET A 73 -0.59 -10.00 4.17
CA MET A 73 -1.61 -10.63 5.04
C MET A 73 -1.23 -12.07 5.43
N GLN A 74 -0.55 -12.80 4.53
CA GLN A 74 -0.06 -14.16 4.79
C GLN A 74 1.31 -14.19 5.47
N ASN A 75 1.90 -13.04 5.80
CA ASN A 75 3.25 -12.88 6.34
C ASN A 75 4.34 -13.56 5.47
N ASN A 76 4.13 -13.59 4.16
CA ASN A 76 5.03 -14.18 3.18
C ASN A 76 6.08 -13.14 2.74
N TYR A 77 7.15 -13.02 3.52
CA TYR A 77 8.18 -12.01 3.31
C TYR A 77 9.12 -12.36 2.17
N GLU A 78 9.35 -13.64 1.85
CA GLU A 78 10.26 -14.06 0.78
C GLU A 78 9.79 -13.59 -0.60
N LEU A 79 8.50 -13.75 -0.91
CA LEU A 79 7.96 -13.31 -2.20
C LEU A 79 7.88 -11.80 -2.31
N LEU A 80 7.51 -11.16 -1.20
CA LEU A 80 7.45 -9.71 -1.10
C LEU A 80 8.85 -9.10 -1.31
N GLU A 81 9.88 -9.69 -0.72
CA GLU A 81 11.28 -9.27 -0.89
C GLU A 81 11.72 -9.38 -2.35
N LEU A 82 11.43 -10.50 -3.01
CA LEU A 82 11.75 -10.71 -4.43
C LEU A 82 11.08 -9.68 -5.32
N ALA A 83 9.80 -9.38 -5.08
CA ALA A 83 9.07 -8.38 -5.85
C ALA A 83 9.66 -6.97 -5.66
N ILE A 84 9.91 -6.53 -4.42
CA ILE A 84 10.43 -5.19 -4.13
C ILE A 84 11.86 -5.02 -4.64
N LYS A 85 12.74 -6.00 -4.41
CA LYS A 85 14.10 -6.01 -5.01
C LYS A 85 14.05 -6.07 -6.55
N GLY A 86 12.94 -6.56 -7.09
CA GLY A 86 12.58 -6.55 -8.49
C GLY A 86 12.12 -5.21 -9.06
N GLY A 87 12.02 -4.17 -8.24
CA GLY A 87 11.53 -2.85 -8.63
C GLY A 87 10.03 -2.64 -8.40
N ALA A 88 9.34 -3.55 -7.69
CA ALA A 88 8.01 -3.25 -7.19
C ALA A 88 8.07 -2.09 -6.18
N ASN A 89 7.07 -1.21 -6.22
CA ASN A 89 6.97 -0.10 -5.29
C ASN A 89 6.73 -0.62 -3.85
N VAL A 90 7.62 -0.27 -2.92
CA VAL A 90 7.50 -0.67 -1.50
C VAL A 90 6.32 0.02 -0.78
N ASP A 91 5.89 1.18 -1.29
CA ASP A 91 4.76 1.96 -0.80
C ASP A 91 3.50 1.74 -1.65
N MET A 92 3.34 0.55 -2.25
CA MET A 92 2.12 0.20 -2.98
C MET A 92 0.90 0.39 -2.08
N GLN A 93 -0.12 1.06 -2.62
CA GLN A 93 -1.38 1.33 -1.94
C GLN A 93 -2.47 0.39 -2.42
N THR A 94 -3.48 0.18 -1.59
CA THR A 94 -4.76 -0.41 -2.01
C THR A 94 -5.56 0.58 -2.87
N LEU A 95 -6.70 0.14 -3.39
CA LEU A 95 -7.79 0.97 -3.95
C LEU A 95 -9.10 0.67 -3.20
N LEU A 96 -9.09 0.82 -1.87
CA LEU A 96 -10.27 0.57 -1.04
C LEU A 96 -11.38 1.58 -1.31
N ASP A 97 -10.99 2.85 -1.50
CA ASP A 97 -11.85 3.90 -2.03
C ASP A 97 -11.24 4.42 -3.34
N PRO A 98 -11.84 4.09 -4.50
CA PRO A 98 -11.33 4.53 -5.80
C PRO A 98 -11.39 6.06 -5.97
N LYS A 99 -12.21 6.76 -5.18
CA LYS A 99 -12.29 8.22 -5.19
C LYS A 99 -11.19 8.88 -4.35
N SER A 100 -10.53 8.12 -3.46
CA SER A 100 -9.50 8.66 -2.57
C SER A 100 -8.13 8.66 -3.23
N LYS A 101 -7.39 9.75 -3.01
CA LYS A 101 -5.99 9.88 -3.44
C LYS A 101 -4.98 9.24 -2.48
N TYR A 102 -5.44 8.81 -1.30
CA TYR A 102 -4.61 8.31 -0.22
C TYR A 102 -5.21 7.03 0.35
N ASN A 103 -4.67 5.89 -0.08
CA ASN A 103 -5.10 4.58 0.35
C ASN A 103 -4.01 3.89 1.17
N GLU A 104 -4.38 2.84 1.90
CA GLU A 104 -3.46 2.13 2.79
C GLU A 104 -2.32 1.49 2.02
N THR A 105 -1.09 1.64 2.52
CA THR A 105 0.10 1.00 1.93
C THR A 105 0.27 -0.44 2.41
N LEU A 106 1.21 -1.17 1.80
CA LEU A 106 1.67 -2.47 2.30
C LEU A 106 2.04 -2.43 3.79
N LEU A 107 2.68 -1.35 4.25
CA LEU A 107 3.05 -1.22 5.66
C LEU A 107 1.82 -1.03 6.56
N PHE A 108 0.78 -0.29 6.11
CA PHE A 108 -0.50 -0.22 6.84
C PHE A 108 -1.11 -1.59 7.03
N GLU A 109 -1.20 -2.40 5.97
CA GLU A 109 -1.78 -3.73 6.07
C GLU A 109 -0.93 -4.65 6.97
N ALA A 110 0.41 -4.55 6.88
CA ALA A 110 1.33 -5.35 7.67
C ALA A 110 1.19 -5.09 9.17
N VAL A 111 0.90 -3.87 9.60
CA VAL A 111 0.91 -3.54 11.03
C VAL A 111 -0.41 -3.84 11.74
N LYS A 112 -1.48 -4.15 11.01
CA LYS A 112 -2.82 -4.41 11.57
C LYS A 112 -2.91 -5.69 12.37
N GLU A 113 -2.00 -6.64 12.16
CA GLU A 113 -1.93 -7.89 12.92
C GLU A 113 -0.57 -8.02 13.63
N ALA A 114 -0.51 -8.76 14.75
CA ALA A 114 0.71 -8.85 15.55
C ALA A 114 1.73 -9.87 14.98
N GLU A 115 1.23 -10.81 14.18
CA GLU A 115 1.92 -11.99 13.65
C GLU A 115 2.74 -11.66 12.40
N THR A 116 2.35 -10.61 11.67
CA THR A 116 2.96 -10.07 10.44
C THR A 116 4.25 -9.28 10.66
N TYR A 117 4.93 -9.52 11.80
CA TYR A 117 6.14 -8.76 12.19
C TYR A 117 7.33 -8.99 11.26
N ARG A 118 7.43 -10.15 10.60
CA ARG A 118 8.53 -10.43 9.65
C ARG A 118 8.39 -9.57 8.41
N VAL A 119 7.18 -9.53 7.83
CA VAL A 119 6.88 -8.62 6.73
C VAL A 119 7.00 -7.15 7.14
N THR A 120 6.51 -6.77 8.32
CA THR A 120 6.67 -5.39 8.83
C THR A 120 8.14 -4.98 8.87
N LYS A 121 8.99 -5.85 9.43
CA LYS A 121 10.44 -5.64 9.49
C LYS A 121 11.03 -5.49 8.07
N LEU A 122 10.70 -6.42 7.17
CA LEU A 122 11.18 -6.39 5.78
C LEU A 122 10.80 -5.08 5.07
N LEU A 123 9.54 -4.65 5.16
CA LEU A 123 9.07 -3.42 4.52
C LEU A 123 9.86 -2.20 5.00
N ILE A 124 10.10 -2.10 6.31
CA ILE A 124 10.93 -1.04 6.90
C ILE A 124 12.37 -1.11 6.36
N GLU A 125 12.98 -2.31 6.33
CA GLU A 125 14.34 -2.52 5.82
C GLU A 125 14.47 -2.20 4.33
N LEU A 126 13.40 -2.38 3.56
CA LEU A 126 13.32 -2.03 2.14
C LEU A 126 12.89 -0.59 1.87
N GLY A 127 12.80 0.24 2.92
CA GLY A 127 12.59 1.69 2.79
C GLY A 127 11.13 2.12 2.68
N ALA A 128 10.17 1.31 3.13
CA ALA A 128 8.77 1.73 3.25
C ALA A 128 8.65 3.05 4.03
N ASN A 129 7.76 3.94 3.59
CA ASN A 129 7.49 5.18 4.29
C ASN A 129 6.69 4.91 5.57
N VAL A 130 7.41 4.81 6.69
CA VAL A 130 6.84 4.56 8.02
C VAL A 130 5.86 5.62 8.53
N ASN A 131 5.83 6.79 7.88
CA ASN A 131 4.99 7.92 8.24
C ASN A 131 3.95 8.27 7.15
N PHE A 132 3.75 7.43 6.12
CA PHE A 132 2.70 7.66 5.13
C PHE A 132 1.34 7.79 5.84
N ALA A 133 0.54 8.79 5.47
CA ALA A 133 -0.67 9.11 6.22
C ALA A 133 -1.96 8.99 5.38
N THR A 134 -2.97 8.34 5.97
CA THR A 134 -4.35 8.21 5.45
C THR A 134 -5.39 8.46 6.55
N PRO A 135 -5.81 9.70 6.80
CA PRO A 135 -5.34 10.63 7.85
C PRO A 135 -4.70 10.08 9.16
N ARG A 136 -4.64 8.77 9.38
CA ARG A 136 -3.85 8.11 10.42
C ARG A 136 -2.50 7.65 9.84
N THR A 137 -1.63 7.06 10.64
CA THR A 137 -0.31 6.55 10.24
C THR A 137 -0.19 5.05 10.56
N PRO A 138 0.81 4.33 10.03
CA PRO A 138 1.07 2.95 10.43
C PRO A 138 1.23 2.79 11.95
N LEU A 139 1.86 3.75 12.64
CA LEU A 139 2.02 3.66 14.10
C LEU A 139 0.68 3.80 14.85
N ASP A 140 -0.27 4.55 14.31
CA ASP A 140 -1.60 4.69 14.89
C ASP A 140 -2.38 3.35 14.88
N ASP A 141 -2.22 2.54 13.84
CA ASP A 141 -2.96 1.29 13.63
C ASP A 141 -2.19 0.03 14.03
N ALA A 142 -0.90 0.16 14.38
CA ALA A 142 -0.05 -0.97 14.71
C ALA A 142 -0.58 -1.81 15.88
N ARG A 143 -0.69 -3.11 15.66
CA ARG A 143 -0.95 -4.14 16.67
C ARG A 143 0.32 -4.90 17.03
N GLY A 144 0.32 -5.46 18.25
CA GLY A 144 1.48 -6.18 18.79
C GLY A 144 2.63 -5.27 19.22
N SER A 145 3.38 -5.69 20.24
CA SER A 145 4.52 -4.91 20.76
C SER A 145 5.70 -4.87 19.79
N ARG A 146 5.90 -5.93 18.99
CA ARG A 146 7.00 -6.04 18.02
C ARG A 146 6.86 -5.02 16.88
N ASN A 147 5.70 -4.93 16.23
CA ASN A 147 5.48 -3.97 15.15
C ASN A 147 5.58 -2.53 15.65
N LYS A 148 4.97 -2.22 16.80
CA LYS A 148 5.09 -0.89 17.43
C LYS A 148 6.54 -0.53 17.71
N LYS A 149 7.35 -1.48 18.19
CA LYS A 149 8.78 -1.26 18.44
C LYS A 149 9.53 -1.00 17.13
N LEU A 150 9.37 -1.86 16.12
CA LEU A 150 10.02 -1.70 14.81
C LEU A 150 9.71 -0.34 14.18
N LEU A 151 8.44 0.09 14.20
CA LEU A 151 8.02 1.38 13.69
C LEU A 151 8.69 2.54 14.45
N LYS A 152 8.67 2.52 15.78
CA LYS A 152 9.29 3.57 16.60
C LYS A 152 10.81 3.63 16.40
N ASP A 153 11.47 2.48 16.36
CA ASP A 153 12.91 2.37 16.10
C ASP A 153 13.27 2.93 14.71
N ALA A 154 12.34 2.83 13.75
CA ALA A 154 12.47 3.41 12.40
C ALA A 154 12.01 4.89 12.29
N GLY A 155 11.68 5.55 13.41
CA GLY A 155 11.28 6.96 13.41
C GLY A 155 9.82 7.20 12.99
N ALA A 156 8.96 6.19 13.06
CA ALA A 156 7.53 6.38 12.88
C ALA A 156 6.95 7.25 13.99
N MET A 157 5.99 8.09 13.62
CA MET A 157 5.24 8.98 14.49
C MET A 157 3.75 8.73 14.29
N THR A 158 2.97 8.90 15.34
CA THR A 158 1.51 8.95 15.24
C THR A 158 1.08 10.21 14.48
N SER A 159 -0.10 10.18 13.86
CA SER A 159 -0.67 11.37 13.19
C SER A 159 -0.75 12.58 14.13
N ASN A 160 -1.05 12.38 15.42
CA ASN A 160 -1.06 13.46 16.42
C ASN A 160 0.34 14.02 16.72
N GLU A 161 1.36 13.16 16.81
CA GLU A 161 2.75 13.60 16.98
C GLU A 161 3.22 14.40 15.76
N ILE A 162 2.87 13.98 14.55
CA ILE A 162 3.16 14.70 13.30
C ILE A 162 2.46 16.06 13.30
N ARG A 163 1.17 16.12 13.65
CA ARG A 163 0.43 17.39 13.75
C ARG A 163 1.08 18.34 14.74
N LYS A 164 1.45 17.85 15.92
CA LYS A 164 2.14 18.65 16.93
C LYS A 164 3.52 19.11 16.46
N LYS A 165 4.31 18.23 15.84
CA LYS A 165 5.67 18.54 15.35
C LYS A 165 5.66 19.64 14.30
N TYR A 166 4.66 19.65 13.41
CA TYR A 166 4.56 20.59 12.30
C TYR A 166 3.49 21.68 12.49
N ASN A 167 2.97 21.87 13.72
CA ASN A 167 1.94 22.85 14.06
C ASN A 167 0.69 22.78 13.14
N LEU A 168 0.25 21.58 12.79
CA LEU A 168 -0.92 21.34 11.95
C LEU A 168 -2.20 21.32 12.81
N PRO A 169 -3.37 21.70 12.25
CA PRO A 169 -4.64 21.62 12.94
C PRO A 169 -4.94 20.19 13.43
N ALA A 170 -5.68 20.09 14.53
CA ALA A 170 -6.20 18.80 15.00
C ALA A 170 -7.14 18.18 13.95
N TYR A 171 -7.23 16.86 13.92
CA TYR A 171 -8.23 16.18 13.10
C TYR A 171 -9.62 16.37 13.73
N ASP A 172 -10.55 16.95 12.97
CA ASP A 172 -11.94 17.12 13.41
C ASP A 172 -12.91 16.93 12.23
N SER A 173 -13.57 15.78 12.20
CA SER A 173 -14.59 15.46 11.19
C SER A 173 -16.02 15.76 11.67
N SER A 174 -16.20 16.60 12.70
CA SER A 174 -17.53 16.98 13.20
C SER A 174 -18.39 17.65 12.12
N HIS A 175 -17.78 18.49 11.29
CA HIS A 175 -18.41 19.18 10.16
C HIS A 175 -18.83 18.23 9.02
N CYS A 176 -18.35 16.98 9.01
CA CYS A 176 -18.79 15.95 8.06
C CYS A 176 -20.15 15.33 8.46
N LYS A 177 -20.80 15.82 9.52
CA LYS A 177 -22.13 15.33 9.96
C LYS A 177 -23.22 16.32 9.56
N ILE A 178 -24.22 15.83 8.82
CA ILE A 178 -25.42 16.57 8.40
C ILE A 178 -26.62 15.91 9.08
N ASP A 179 -27.40 16.69 9.82
CA ASP A 179 -28.56 16.21 10.60
C ASP A 179 -28.24 15.00 11.50
N GLY A 180 -27.05 15.01 12.11
CA GLY A 180 -26.57 13.96 13.01
C GLY A 180 -26.06 12.70 12.31
N LYS A 181 -26.10 12.63 10.98
CA LYS A 181 -25.58 11.50 10.19
C LYS A 181 -24.27 11.88 9.51
N THR A 182 -23.32 10.95 9.44
CA THR A 182 -22.07 11.15 8.69
C THR A 182 -22.37 11.20 7.20
N ASP A 183 -21.96 12.28 6.55
CA ASP A 183 -21.86 12.37 5.10
C ASP A 183 -20.52 11.75 4.66
N PHE A 184 -20.58 10.59 4.02
CA PHE A 184 -19.39 9.83 3.65
C PHE A 184 -18.61 10.44 2.48
N ASP A 185 -19.27 11.17 1.57
CA ASP A 185 -18.59 11.86 0.48
C ASP A 185 -17.81 13.07 1.02
N LEU A 186 -18.41 13.83 1.94
CA LEU A 186 -17.74 14.93 2.64
C LEU A 186 -16.60 14.42 3.53
N LEU A 187 -16.82 13.31 4.25
CA LEU A 187 -15.78 12.68 5.07
C LEU A 187 -14.61 12.20 4.21
N GLY A 188 -14.87 11.56 3.07
CA GLY A 188 -13.83 11.11 2.15
C GLY A 188 -12.95 12.27 1.68
N LYS A 189 -13.56 13.38 1.23
CA LYS A 189 -12.83 14.60 0.82
C LYS A 189 -12.00 15.17 1.97
N TYR A 190 -12.58 15.29 3.16
CA TYR A 190 -11.86 15.82 4.33
C TYR A 190 -10.68 14.92 4.75
N ARG A 191 -10.84 13.59 4.64
CA ARG A 191 -9.77 12.63 4.88
C ARG A 191 -8.62 12.79 3.88
N ASP A 192 -8.92 12.98 2.60
CA ASP A 192 -7.92 13.26 1.57
C ASP A 192 -7.15 14.56 1.83
N GLU A 193 -7.86 15.63 2.22
CA GLU A 193 -7.25 16.90 2.60
C GLU A 193 -6.31 16.75 3.81
N CYS A 194 -6.75 16.04 4.84
CA CYS A 194 -5.95 15.74 6.02
C CYS A 194 -4.71 14.89 5.68
N SER A 195 -4.89 13.87 4.83
CA SER A 195 -3.81 13.00 4.38
C SER A 195 -2.77 13.78 3.59
N LYS A 196 -3.20 14.63 2.67
CA LYS A 196 -2.33 15.54 1.92
C LYS A 196 -1.54 16.44 2.85
N LEU A 197 -2.21 17.09 3.80
CA LEU A 197 -1.58 18.00 4.75
C LEU A 197 -0.45 17.32 5.55
N LEU A 198 -0.70 16.11 6.05
CA LEU A 198 0.30 15.33 6.80
C LEU A 198 1.47 14.92 5.91
N ASN A 199 1.20 14.34 4.74
CA ASN A 199 2.24 13.86 3.84
C ASN A 199 3.09 15.02 3.27
N ASP A 200 2.49 16.17 2.94
CA ASP A 200 3.20 17.36 2.48
C ASP A 200 4.14 17.93 3.57
N ALA A 201 3.71 17.93 4.83
CA ALA A 201 4.55 18.38 5.94
C ALA A 201 5.77 17.47 6.15
N ILE A 202 5.58 16.15 6.07
CA ILE A 202 6.66 15.16 6.17
C ILE A 202 7.64 15.31 5.00
N LYS A 203 7.12 15.46 3.78
CA LYS A 203 7.94 15.62 2.57
C LYS A 203 8.80 16.88 2.65
N LYS A 204 8.21 18.03 3.01
CA LYS A 204 8.95 19.30 3.17
C LYS A 204 10.04 19.20 4.23
N ALA A 205 9.84 18.45 5.31
CA ALA A 205 10.87 18.28 6.33
C ALA A 205 12.11 17.56 5.76
N LYS A 206 11.89 16.48 4.97
CA LYS A 206 12.97 15.72 4.32
C LYS A 206 13.75 16.51 3.27
N GLU A 207 13.13 17.48 2.62
CA GLU A 207 13.78 18.34 1.62
C GLU A 207 14.65 19.43 2.24
N ASN A 208 14.51 19.70 3.55
CA ASN A 208 15.26 20.73 4.28
C ASN A 208 16.35 20.15 5.20
N GLU A 209 16.55 18.82 5.21
CA GLU A 209 17.63 18.09 5.89
C GLU A 209 18.83 17.88 4.96
#